data_AF-A0A7W1W2R2-F1
#
_entry.id   AF-A0A7W1W2R2-F1
#
_cell.length_a   1.000
_cell.length_b   1.000
_cell.length_c   1.000
_cell.angle_alpha   90.00
_cell.angle_beta   90.00
_cell.angle_gamma   90.00
#
_symmetry.space_group_name_H-M   'P 1'
#
loop_
_entity.id
_entity.type
_entity.pdbx_description
1 polymer ?
#
loop_
_entity_poly.entity_id
_entity_poly.type
_entity_poly.pdbx_seq_one_letter_code
_entity_poly.pdbx_strand_id
1 'polypeptide(L)' 'MSCPPVFNHNGETIAALGTSTTILQLDKTHLPKVFELVKDAAQKVSRQIGYSDKNGI' A
#
# COMPACT_ATOMS: atom_id res chain seq x y z
N MET A 1 -10.21 7.29 3.13
CA MET A 1 -8.78 7.15 2.79
C MET A 1 -8.30 5.88 3.47
N SER A 2 -8.17 4.77 2.73
CA SER A 2 -7.71 3.49 3.27
C SER A 2 -6.19 3.42 3.25
N CYS A 3 -5.57 2.96 4.33
CA CYS A 3 -4.15 2.65 4.38
C CYS A 3 -3.97 1.17 4.03
N PRO A 4 -3.34 0.82 2.89
CA PRO A 4 -3.11 -0.58 2.53
C PRO A 4 -2.26 -1.32 3.58
N PRO A 5 -2.59 -2.57 3.91
CA PRO A 5 -1.85 -3.36 4.88
C PRO A 5 -0.49 -3.80 4.35
N VAL A 6 0.45 -4.03 5.27
CA VAL A 6 1.73 -4.69 5.03
C VAL A 6 1.69 -6.06 5.72
N PHE A 7 1.97 -7.10 4.95
CA PHE A 7 1.92 -8.49 5.40
C PHE A 7 3.31 -9.04 5.66
N ASN A 8 3.47 -9.83 6.72
CA ASN A 8 4.68 -10.61 6.97
C ASN A 8 4.69 -11.93 6.16
N HIS A 9 5.74 -12.74 6.31
CA HIS A 9 5.85 -14.05 5.64
C HIS A 9 4.76 -15.06 5.98
N ASN A 10 4.04 -14.89 7.11
CA ASN A 10 2.90 -15.71 7.50
C ASN A 10 1.57 -15.22 6.89
N GLY A 11 1.57 -14.08 6.19
CA GLY A 11 0.35 -13.44 5.69
C GLY A 11 -0.40 -12.63 6.76
N GLU A 12 0.21 -12.37 7.91
CA GLU A 12 -0.38 -11.57 8.97
C GLU A 12 -0.13 -10.08 8.71
N THR A 13 -1.14 -9.25 8.94
CA THR A 13 -0.99 -7.79 8.89
C THR A 13 -0.15 -7.32 10.07
N ILE A 14 1.03 -6.76 9.80
CA ILE A 14 1.93 -6.24 10.85
C ILE A 14 2.00 -4.71 10.87
N ALA A 15 1.59 -4.06 9.78
CA ALA A 15 1.58 -2.61 9.65
C ALA A 15 0.59 -2.19 8.55
N ALA A 16 0.43 -0.88 8.38
CA ALA A 16 -0.27 -0.28 7.25
C ALA A 16 0.57 0.88 6.70
N LEU A 17 0.52 1.10 5.39
CA LEU A 17 1.26 2.16 4.71
C LEU A 17 0.30 3.25 4.23
N GLY A 18 0.66 4.50 4.46
CA GLY A 18 -0.16 5.65 4.09
C GLY A 18 0.72 6.85 3.78
N THR A 19 0.14 7.84 3.09
CA THR A 19 0.83 9.09 2.78
C THR A 19 -0.03 10.27 3.24
N SER A 20 0.62 11.33 3.68
CA SER A 20 -0.02 12.61 3.99
C SER A 20 0.44 13.68 3.01
N THR A 21 -0.44 14.64 2.71
CA THR A 21 -0.13 15.78 1.85
C THR A 21 -1.10 16.92 2.12
N THR A 22 -0.81 18.10 1.59
CA THR A 22 -1.70 19.26 1.69
C THR A 22 -2.81 19.15 0.63
N ILE A 23 -4.06 19.45 0.99
CA ILE A 23 -5.20 19.34 0.07
C ILE A 23 -5.06 20.18 -1.21
N LEU A 24 -4.32 21.30 -1.15
CA LEU A 24 -4.03 22.15 -2.30
C LEU A 24 -3.09 21.52 -3.33
N GLN A 25 -2.29 20.53 -2.91
CA GLN A 25 -1.30 19.85 -3.74
C GLN A 25 -1.88 18.61 -4.44
N LEU A 26 -3.11 18.22 -4.10
CA LEU A 26 -3.71 16.98 -4.54
C LEU A 26 -5.07 17.25 -5.19
N ASP A 27 -5.09 17.33 -6.51
CA ASP A 27 -6.34 17.36 -7.27
C ASP A 27 -7.05 16.00 -7.20
N LYS A 28 -8.38 16.01 -7.23
CA LYS A 28 -9.26 14.83 -7.23
C LYS A 28 -8.95 13.87 -8.37
N THR A 29 -8.40 14.36 -9.46
CA THR A 29 -7.95 13.56 -10.61
C THR A 29 -6.72 12.69 -10.30
N HIS A 30 -5.85 13.14 -9.39
CA HIS A 30 -4.60 12.47 -9.04
C HIS A 30 -4.74 11.56 -7.81
N LEU A 31 -5.76 11.80 -6.98
CA LEU A 31 -6.07 11.02 -5.79
C LEU A 31 -6.11 9.50 -6.02
N PRO A 32 -6.82 8.99 -7.06
CA PRO A 32 -6.82 7.56 -7.36
C PRO A 32 -5.43 7.02 -7.68
N LYS A 33 -4.62 7.78 -8.43
CA LYS A 33 -3.25 7.36 -8.78
C LYS A 33 -2.35 7.28 -7.56
N VAL A 34 -2.45 8.25 -6.64
CA VAL A 34 -1.72 8.22 -5.37
C VAL A 34 -2.11 7.00 -4.55
N PHE A 35 -3.40 6.68 -4.48
CA PHE A 35 -3.86 5.49 -3.76
C PHE A 35 -3.25 4.20 -4.32
N GLU A 36 -3.25 4.03 -5.65
CA GLU A 36 -2.62 2.86 -6.29
C GLU A 36 -1.12 2.78 -6.02
N LEU A 37 -0.41 3.92 -6.00
CA LEU A 37 1.03 3.95 -5.68
C LEU A 37 1.31 3.56 -4.23
N VAL A 38 0.48 4.01 -3.28
CA VAL A 38 0.58 3.65 -1.86
C VAL A 38 0.30 2.15 -1.68
N LYS A 39 -0.67 1.60 -2.41
CA LYS A 39 -0.98 0.17 -2.40
C LYS A 39 0.17 -0.69 -2.96
N ASP A 40 0.71 -0.31 -4.11
CA ASP A 40 1.86 -0.99 -4.72
C ASP A 40 3.10 -0.92 -3.80
N ALA A 41 3.32 0.22 -3.14
CA ALA A 41 4.38 0.35 -2.14
C ALA A 41 4.19 -0.61 -0.95
N ALA A 42 2.98 -0.72 -0.40
CA ALA A 42 2.69 -1.66 0.68
C ALA A 42 2.91 -3.12 0.27
N GLN A 43 2.52 -3.49 -0.96
CA GLN A 43 2.75 -4.81 -1.53
C GLN A 43 4.25 -5.10 -1.73
N LYS A 44 5.02 -4.12 -2.21
CA LYS A 44 6.48 -4.22 -2.36
C LYS A 44 7.17 -4.43 -1.01
N VAL A 45 6.80 -3.66 0.01
CA VAL A 45 7.33 -3.84 1.37
C VAL A 45 7.00 -5.24 1.88
N SER A 46 5.75 -5.69 1.73
CA SER A 46 5.34 -7.05 2.11
C SER A 46 6.24 -8.11 1.45
N ARG A 47 6.46 -8.01 0.13
CA ARG A 47 7.34 -8.93 -0.62
C ARG A 47 8.78 -8.90 -0.12
N GLN A 48 9.32 -7.72 0.20
CA GLN A 48 10.67 -7.56 0.72
C GLN A 48 10.87 -8.22 2.09
N ILE A 49 9.81 -8.31 2.90
CA ILE A 49 9.85 -8.96 4.23
C ILE A 49 9.37 -10.42 4.20
N GLY A 50 9.33 -11.03 3.02
CA GLY A 50 9.08 -12.47 2.85
C GLY A 50 7.61 -12.86 2.64
N TYR A 51 6.70 -11.89 2.48
CA TYR A 51 5.35 -12.23 2.00
C TYR A 51 5.41 -12.67 0.54
N SER A 52 5.15 -13.95 0.30
CA SER A 52 4.83 -14.45 -1.03
C SER A 52 3.33 -14.63 -1.12
N ASP A 53 2.71 -13.87 -2.00
CA ASP A 53 1.31 -14.07 -2.37
C ASP A 53 1.19 -15.46 -3.00
N LYS A 54 0.69 -16.43 -2.24
CA LYS A 54 0.46 -17.80 -2.73
C LYS A 54 -0.70 -17.87 -3.72
N ASN A 55 -1.33 -16.74 -4.08
CA ASN A 55 -2.52 -16.66 -4.90
C ASN A 55 -2.43 -15.58 -6.00
N GLY A 56 -1.28 -15.46 -6.66
CA GLY A 56 -1.12 -14.61 -7.84
C GLY A 56 -1.68 -15.23 -9.13
N ILE A 57 -3.01 -15.30 -9.28
CA ILE A 57 -3.76 -15.27 -10.57
C ILE A 57 -5.03 -14.46 -10.36
#